data_AF-A0A941UG39-F1
#
_entry.id   AF-A0A941UG39-F1
#
_cell.length_a   1.000
_cell.length_b   1.000
_cell.length_c   1.000
_cell.angle_alpha   90.00
_cell.angle_beta   90.00
_cell.angle_gamma   90.00
#
_symmetry.space_group_name_H-M   'P 1'
#
loop_
_entity.id
_entity.type
_entity.pdbx_description
1 polymer ?
#
loop_
_entity_poly.entity_id
_entity_poly.type
_entity_poly.pdbx_seq_one_letter_code
_entity_poly.pdbx_strand_id
1 'polypeptide(L)'
;FKVKADFDSRMMKNEENIHKYAFFIATLCREENLLPFDKSGASKVVEFSSRLAEHQNKLSARFSDIADILRESSYWASKSGGTVVNGEHVQRAIDEKIFRTNRIEERLREMILEGTIIVETHGEKVGQINGLAVLDLGDYSFGKPSRITAKTYAGKAGVVNIERETKMSGKIHEKAILIISHYLGSRYGARKPISLTASITFEQLYDIYYLRAVI
;
A
#
# COMPACT_ATOMS: atom_id res chain seq x y z
N PHE A 1 32.00 -23.87 3.31
CA PHE A 1 30.80 -24.11 2.49
C PHE A 1 30.83 -23.19 1.28
N LYS A 2 30.68 -23.69 0.04
CA LYS A 2 30.83 -22.90 -1.20
C LYS A 2 29.65 -23.08 -2.18
N VAL A 3 28.42 -23.03 -1.68
CA VAL A 3 27.23 -22.91 -2.52
C VAL A 3 26.39 -21.78 -1.96
N LYS A 4 26.10 -20.77 -2.79
CA LYS A 4 25.16 -19.70 -2.43
C LYS A 4 23.75 -20.22 -2.73
N ALA A 5 23.00 -20.54 -1.68
CA ALA A 5 21.57 -20.81 -1.77
C ALA A 5 20.83 -19.51 -1.46
N ASP A 6 20.40 -18.82 -2.51
CA ASP A 6 19.59 -17.60 -2.42
C ASP A 6 18.15 -17.97 -2.76
N PHE A 7 17.22 -17.80 -1.82
CA PHE A 7 15.81 -18.13 -2.01
C PHE A 7 15.04 -16.86 -2.33
N ASP A 8 14.37 -16.84 -3.48
CA ASP A 8 13.43 -15.77 -3.80
C ASP A 8 12.25 -15.81 -2.81
N SER A 9 11.82 -14.63 -2.36
CA SER A 9 10.65 -14.47 -1.50
C SER A 9 9.33 -14.61 -2.26
N ARG A 10 9.38 -14.81 -3.58
CA ARG A 10 8.22 -14.86 -4.48
C ARG A 10 8.35 -16.02 -5.46
N MET A 11 7.22 -16.57 -5.89
CA MET A 11 7.14 -17.58 -6.95
C MET A 11 6.06 -17.22 -7.98
N MET A 12 6.13 -17.80 -9.17
CA MET A 12 5.11 -17.59 -10.20
C MET A 12 3.75 -18.13 -9.76
N LYS A 13 2.68 -17.37 -9.99
CA LYS A 13 1.31 -17.84 -9.85
C LYS A 13 0.89 -18.54 -11.14
N ASN A 14 1.17 -19.83 -11.22
CA ASN A 14 0.70 -20.73 -12.27
C ASN A 14 -0.05 -21.91 -11.63
N GLU A 15 -0.73 -22.73 -12.44
CA GLU A 15 -1.50 -23.86 -11.92
C GLU A 15 -0.65 -24.81 -11.08
N GLU A 16 0.57 -25.13 -11.51
CA GLU A 16 1.49 -26.00 -10.79
C GLU A 16 1.79 -25.48 -9.37
N ASN A 17 2.14 -24.20 -9.23
CA ASN A 17 2.46 -23.61 -7.94
C ASN A 17 1.23 -23.41 -7.07
N ILE A 18 0.05 -23.18 -7.66
CA ILE A 18 -1.22 -23.16 -6.91
C ILE A 18 -1.51 -24.55 -6.32
N HIS A 19 -1.30 -25.63 -7.08
CA HIS A 19 -1.43 -26.98 -6.57
C HIS A 19 -0.41 -27.28 -5.46
N LYS A 20 0.86 -26.87 -5.64
CA LYS A 20 1.89 -26.96 -4.58
C LYS A 20 1.48 -26.18 -3.33
N TYR A 21 0.85 -25.02 -3.48
CA TYR A 21 0.31 -24.25 -2.36
C TYR A 21 -0.81 -24.99 -1.63
N ALA A 22 -1.74 -25.61 -2.36
CA ALA A 22 -2.78 -26.43 -1.78
C ALA A 22 -2.21 -27.63 -1.02
N PHE A 23 -1.17 -28.28 -1.56
CA PHE A 23 -0.44 -29.33 -0.85
C PHE A 23 0.22 -28.82 0.43
N PHE A 24 0.85 -27.64 0.39
CA PHE A 24 1.41 -27.00 1.58
C PHE A 24 0.34 -26.77 2.65
N ILE A 25 -0.82 -26.21 2.28
CA ILE A 25 -1.95 -26.01 3.20
C ILE A 25 -2.39 -27.34 3.81
N ALA A 26 -2.61 -28.37 2.98
CA ALA A 26 -3.07 -29.67 3.45
C ALA A 26 -2.04 -30.40 4.33
N THR A 27 -0.75 -30.23 4.05
CA THR A 27 0.34 -30.77 4.88
C THR A 27 0.38 -30.08 6.23
N LEU A 28 0.35 -28.75 6.28
CA LEU A 28 0.34 -28.01 7.54
C LEU A 28 -0.88 -28.36 8.40
N CYS A 29 -2.06 -28.50 7.79
CA CYS A 29 -3.26 -28.91 8.52
C CYS A 29 -3.09 -30.27 9.20
N ARG A 30 -2.40 -31.22 8.55
CA ARG A 30 -2.13 -32.55 9.12
C ARG A 30 -1.05 -32.51 10.19
N GLU A 31 0.03 -31.78 9.95
CA GLU A 31 1.17 -31.69 10.88
C GLU A 31 0.81 -30.98 12.18
N GLU A 32 -0.03 -29.93 12.10
CA GLU A 32 -0.43 -29.12 13.27
C GLU A 32 -1.85 -29.41 13.77
N ASN A 33 -2.51 -30.44 13.23
CA ASN A 33 -3.88 -30.83 13.59
C ASN A 33 -4.89 -29.67 13.47
N LEU A 34 -4.79 -28.90 12.38
CA LEU A 34 -5.72 -27.82 12.04
C LEU A 34 -6.97 -28.38 11.34
N LEU A 35 -8.06 -27.62 11.38
CA LEU A 35 -9.26 -27.94 10.62
C LEU A 35 -8.96 -27.92 9.10
N PRO A 36 -9.52 -28.84 8.31
CA PRO A 36 -9.33 -28.87 6.87
C PRO A 36 -9.92 -27.63 6.21
N PHE A 37 -9.29 -27.17 5.13
CA PHE A 37 -9.74 -26.02 4.36
C PHE A 37 -10.59 -26.50 3.18
N ASP A 38 -11.74 -25.84 2.96
CA ASP A 38 -12.48 -26.01 1.72
C ASP A 38 -11.84 -25.21 0.57
N LYS A 39 -12.44 -25.33 -0.62
CA LYS A 39 -11.98 -24.60 -1.82
C LYS A 39 -11.98 -23.08 -1.63
N SER A 40 -12.95 -22.53 -0.90
CA SER A 40 -13.05 -21.09 -0.66
C SER A 40 -11.96 -20.60 0.30
N GLY A 41 -11.67 -21.35 1.36
CA GLY A 41 -10.59 -21.07 2.30
C GLY A 41 -9.22 -21.14 1.61
N ALA A 42 -8.96 -22.23 0.88
CA ALA A 42 -7.70 -22.38 0.14
C ALA A 42 -7.51 -21.27 -0.92
N SER A 43 -8.57 -20.93 -1.67
CA SER A 43 -8.53 -19.83 -2.64
C SER A 43 -8.23 -18.48 -1.97
N LYS A 44 -8.80 -18.22 -0.79
CA LYS A 44 -8.58 -16.98 -0.05
C LYS A 44 -7.14 -16.86 0.46
N VAL A 45 -6.53 -17.98 0.88
CA VAL A 45 -5.12 -18.05 1.25
C VAL A 45 -4.20 -17.76 0.05
N VAL A 46 -4.53 -18.29 -1.14
CA VAL A 46 -3.79 -17.98 -2.37
C VAL A 46 -3.90 -16.50 -2.74
N GLU A 47 -5.09 -15.90 -2.61
CA GLU A 47 -5.30 -14.46 -2.82
C GLU A 47 -4.44 -13.63 -1.85
N PHE A 48 -4.47 -13.98 -0.57
CA PHE A 48 -3.63 -13.34 0.46
C PHE A 48 -2.14 -13.47 0.13
N SER A 49 -1.69 -14.62 -0.34
CA SER A 49 -0.31 -14.85 -0.78
C SER A 49 0.11 -13.93 -1.92
N SER A 50 -0.76 -13.69 -2.90
CA SER A 50 -0.50 -12.71 -3.97
C SER A 50 -0.45 -11.28 -3.45
N ARG A 51 -1.30 -10.92 -2.48
CA ARG A 51 -1.26 -9.60 -1.83
C ARG A 51 0.04 -9.41 -1.05
N LEU A 52 0.49 -10.42 -0.30
CA LEU A 52 1.77 -10.41 0.42
C LEU A 52 2.99 -10.30 -0.52
N ALA A 53 2.88 -10.83 -1.74
CA ALA A 53 3.90 -10.68 -2.78
C ALA A 53 3.84 -9.33 -3.53
N GLU A 54 2.85 -8.48 -3.23
CA GLU A 54 2.56 -7.21 -3.90
C GLU A 54 2.48 -7.34 -5.43
N HIS A 55 2.01 -8.49 -5.93
CA HIS A 55 2.05 -8.78 -7.36
C HIS A 55 0.99 -9.81 -7.79
N GLN A 56 0.12 -9.43 -8.72
CA GLN A 56 -1.04 -10.22 -9.13
C GLN A 56 -0.69 -11.61 -9.73
N ASN A 57 0.46 -11.71 -10.41
CA ASN A 57 0.96 -12.96 -11.03
C ASN A 57 2.04 -13.68 -10.19
N LYS A 58 2.19 -13.34 -8.90
CA LYS A 58 3.14 -14.02 -8.01
C LYS A 58 2.44 -14.49 -6.74
N LEU A 59 3.04 -15.46 -6.07
CA LEU A 59 2.68 -15.94 -4.74
C LEU A 59 3.87 -15.70 -3.80
N SER A 60 3.60 -15.42 -2.53
CA SER A 60 4.64 -15.29 -1.52
C SER A 60 5.20 -16.66 -1.16
N ALA A 61 6.54 -16.74 -1.11
CA ALA A 61 7.29 -17.87 -0.57
C ALA A 61 7.63 -17.69 0.92
N ARG A 62 7.09 -16.64 1.57
CA ARG A 62 7.17 -16.46 3.03
C ARG A 62 6.17 -17.39 3.72
N PHE A 63 6.45 -18.68 3.71
CA PHE A 63 5.54 -19.71 4.21
C PHE A 63 5.20 -19.56 5.70
N SER A 64 6.06 -18.94 6.50
CA SER A 64 5.78 -18.62 7.91
C SER A 64 4.58 -17.68 8.06
N ASP A 65 4.54 -16.57 7.29
CA ASP A 65 3.43 -15.61 7.33
C ASP A 65 2.09 -16.26 6.92
N ILE A 66 2.17 -17.24 6.03
CA ILE A 66 1.01 -17.98 5.51
C ILE A 66 0.54 -19.00 6.54
N ALA A 67 1.48 -19.71 7.19
CA ALA A 67 1.19 -20.64 8.26
C ALA A 67 0.46 -19.96 9.42
N ASP A 68 0.86 -18.74 9.78
CA ASP A 68 0.17 -17.95 10.83
C ASP A 68 -1.29 -17.68 10.46
N ILE A 69 -1.56 -17.27 9.21
CA ILE A 69 -2.93 -17.10 8.72
C ILE A 69 -3.71 -18.42 8.74
N LEU A 70 -3.09 -19.54 8.36
CA LEU A 70 -3.75 -20.85 8.38
C LEU A 70 -4.16 -21.26 9.82
N ARG A 71 -3.27 -21.08 10.79
CA ARG A 71 -3.53 -21.34 12.22
C ARG A 71 -4.67 -20.48 12.75
N GLU A 72 -4.61 -19.16 12.52
CA GLU A 72 -5.65 -18.24 12.96
C GLU A 72 -7.01 -18.54 12.29
N SER A 73 -7.01 -18.91 11.01
CA SER A 73 -8.23 -19.28 10.30
C SER A 73 -8.87 -20.55 10.88
N SER A 74 -8.05 -21.56 11.21
CA SER A 74 -8.52 -22.78 11.90
C SER A 74 -9.08 -22.47 13.29
N TYR A 75 -8.42 -21.57 14.04
CA TYR A 75 -8.93 -21.10 15.33
C TYR A 75 -10.31 -20.45 15.19
N TRP A 76 -10.50 -19.55 14.21
CA TRP A 76 -11.78 -18.89 13.99
C TRP A 76 -12.89 -19.85 13.56
N ALA A 77 -12.58 -20.84 12.73
CA ALA A 77 -13.51 -21.90 12.34
C ALA A 77 -13.92 -22.78 13.53
N SER A 78 -12.97 -23.15 14.39
CA SER A 78 -13.27 -23.91 15.61
C SER A 78 -14.12 -23.09 16.59
N LYS A 79 -13.82 -21.80 16.73
CA LYS A 79 -14.56 -20.88 17.60
C LYS A 79 -16.00 -20.64 17.14
N SER A 80 -16.29 -20.74 15.84
CA SER A 80 -17.65 -20.70 15.30
C SER A 80 -18.39 -22.06 15.39
N GLY A 81 -17.76 -23.09 15.95
CA GLY A 81 -18.30 -24.45 16.04
C GLY A 81 -18.20 -25.24 14.73
N GLY A 82 -17.47 -24.73 13.74
CA GLY A 82 -17.26 -25.37 12.46
C GLY A 82 -16.18 -26.46 12.51
N THR A 83 -16.24 -27.39 11.56
CA THR A 83 -15.25 -28.45 11.36
C THR A 83 -14.41 -28.26 10.09
N VAL A 84 -14.67 -27.19 9.33
CA VAL A 84 -14.01 -26.87 8.06
C VAL A 84 -13.75 -25.37 8.00
N VAL A 85 -12.57 -24.98 7.51
CA VAL A 85 -12.20 -23.58 7.28
C VAL A 85 -12.69 -23.15 5.90
N ASN A 86 -13.46 -22.06 5.85
CA ASN A 86 -13.96 -21.44 4.63
C ASN A 86 -13.29 -20.07 4.41
N GLY A 87 -13.63 -19.39 3.32
CA GLY A 87 -13.07 -18.09 2.98
C GLY A 87 -13.36 -16.98 4.01
N GLU A 88 -14.48 -17.05 4.73
CA GLU A 88 -14.84 -16.07 5.76
C GLU A 88 -13.93 -16.19 6.99
N HIS A 89 -13.61 -17.42 7.41
CA HIS A 89 -12.66 -17.67 8.50
C HIS A 89 -11.26 -17.14 8.16
N VAL A 90 -10.83 -17.28 6.90
CA VAL A 90 -9.55 -16.74 6.41
C VAL A 90 -9.57 -15.21 6.36
N GLN A 91 -10.65 -14.62 5.84
CA GLN A 91 -10.79 -13.17 5.81
C GLN A 91 -10.76 -12.60 7.24
N ARG A 92 -11.46 -13.23 8.19
CA ARG A 92 -11.42 -12.84 9.60
C ARG A 92 -10.02 -12.91 10.19
N ALA A 93 -9.25 -13.96 9.91
CA ALA A 93 -7.86 -14.05 10.36
C ALA A 93 -7.01 -12.88 9.84
N ILE A 94 -7.20 -12.49 8.58
CA ILE A 94 -6.52 -11.34 7.98
C ILE A 94 -6.95 -10.03 8.64
N ASP A 95 -8.25 -9.83 8.85
CA ASP A 95 -8.79 -8.60 9.45
C ASP A 95 -8.32 -8.42 10.89
N GLU A 96 -8.31 -9.51 11.67
CA GLU A 96 -7.81 -9.51 13.05
C GLU A 96 -6.30 -9.28 13.10
N LYS A 97 -5.53 -9.79 12.13
CA LYS A 97 -4.12 -9.45 11.98
C LYS A 97 -3.90 -7.96 11.74
N ILE A 98 -4.71 -7.35 10.87
CA ILE A 98 -4.66 -5.91 10.59
C ILE A 98 -5.06 -5.11 11.82
N PHE A 99 -6.14 -5.48 12.50
CA PHE A 99 -6.65 -4.80 13.69
C PHE A 99 -5.60 -4.71 14.82
N ARG A 100 -4.74 -5.74 14.97
CA ARG A 100 -3.66 -5.73 15.96
C ARG A 100 -2.57 -4.69 15.66
N THR A 101 -2.43 -4.24 14.41
CA THR A 101 -1.34 -3.36 13.96
C THR A 101 -1.81 -2.00 13.42
N ASN A 102 -3.10 -1.81 13.15
CA ASN A 102 -3.61 -0.61 12.45
C ASN A 102 -3.93 0.60 13.36
N ARG A 103 -3.54 0.59 14.64
CA ARG A 103 -3.83 1.68 15.59
C ARG A 103 -3.44 3.07 15.07
N ILE A 104 -2.31 3.18 14.35
CA ILE A 104 -1.85 4.46 13.79
C ILE A 104 -2.74 4.91 12.61
N GLU A 105 -3.20 3.97 11.78
CA GLU A 105 -4.14 4.26 10.70
C GLU A 105 -5.48 4.74 11.24
N GLU A 106 -6.04 4.07 12.26
CA GLU A 106 -7.30 4.48 12.89
C GLU A 106 -7.20 5.88 13.50
N ARG A 107 -6.12 6.20 14.21
CA ARG A 107 -5.91 7.56 14.73
C ARG A 107 -5.82 8.60 13.61
N LEU A 108 -5.18 8.28 12.50
CA LEU A 108 -5.11 9.18 11.34
C LEU A 108 -6.49 9.39 10.73
N ARG A 109 -7.30 8.33 10.66
CA ARG A 109 -8.69 8.38 10.19
C ARG A 109 -9.57 9.22 11.10
N GLU A 110 -9.45 9.08 12.42
CA GLU A 110 -10.12 9.93 13.41
C GLU A 110 -9.78 11.40 13.19
N MET A 111 -8.49 11.74 13.06
CA MET A 111 -8.05 13.11 12.78
C MET A 111 -8.62 13.67 11.47
N ILE A 112 -8.83 12.84 10.45
CA ILE A 112 -9.51 13.27 9.20
C ILE A 112 -10.99 13.54 9.46
N LEU A 113 -11.68 12.64 10.15
CA LEU A 113 -13.11 12.76 10.45
C LEU A 113 -13.43 13.97 11.34
N GLU A 114 -12.53 14.29 12.27
CA GLU A 114 -12.62 15.47 13.14
C GLU A 114 -12.24 16.78 12.43
N GLY A 115 -11.74 16.69 11.19
CA GLY A 115 -11.28 17.86 10.42
C GLY A 115 -9.92 18.43 10.85
N THR A 116 -9.20 17.75 11.74
CA THR A 116 -7.82 18.10 12.10
C THR A 116 -6.89 17.94 10.89
N ILE A 117 -7.03 16.84 10.15
CA ILE A 117 -6.39 16.64 8.83
C ILE A 117 -7.46 16.89 7.77
N ILE A 118 -7.20 17.84 6.88
CA ILE A 118 -8.22 18.25 5.91
C ILE A 118 -8.10 17.43 4.63
N VAL A 119 -9.08 16.54 4.42
CA VAL A 119 -9.25 15.75 3.19
C VAL A 119 -10.70 15.90 2.71
N GLU A 120 -10.89 16.58 1.58
CA GLU A 120 -12.21 16.78 0.97
C GLU A 120 -12.48 15.59 0.02
N THR A 121 -13.52 14.78 0.30
CA THR A 121 -13.89 13.60 -0.52
C THR A 121 -15.05 13.84 -1.47
N HIS A 122 -15.67 15.02 -1.40
CA HIS A 122 -16.82 15.42 -2.20
C HIS A 122 -16.68 16.88 -2.62
N GLY A 123 -17.40 17.27 -3.67
CA GLY A 123 -17.32 18.62 -4.24
C GLY A 123 -16.13 18.80 -5.17
N GLU A 124 -15.90 20.03 -5.60
CA GLU A 124 -14.87 20.38 -6.57
C GLU A 124 -14.15 21.65 -6.14
N LYS A 125 -12.84 21.69 -6.38
CA LYS A 125 -12.00 22.85 -6.04
C LYS A 125 -10.83 22.99 -6.99
N VAL A 126 -10.74 24.14 -7.65
CA VAL A 126 -9.68 24.41 -8.62
C VAL A 126 -8.32 24.42 -7.92
N GLY A 127 -7.36 23.71 -8.49
CA GLY A 127 -5.99 23.66 -7.98
C GLY A 127 -5.82 22.83 -6.71
N GLN A 128 -6.76 21.94 -6.37
CA GLN A 128 -6.60 20.98 -5.28
C GLN A 128 -6.84 19.55 -5.77
N ILE A 129 -6.00 18.62 -5.29
CA ILE A 129 -6.15 17.19 -5.51
C ILE A 129 -5.85 16.43 -4.22
N ASN A 130 -6.39 15.23 -4.07
CA ASN A 130 -5.95 14.29 -3.03
C ASN A 130 -4.90 13.36 -3.64
N GLY A 131 -3.65 13.52 -3.22
CA GLY A 131 -2.59 12.55 -3.48
C GLY A 131 -2.70 11.36 -2.53
N LEU A 132 -2.16 10.22 -2.93
CA LEU A 132 -2.05 9.03 -2.09
C LEU A 132 -0.57 8.73 -1.80
N ALA A 133 -0.24 8.61 -0.52
CA ALA A 133 1.07 8.15 -0.10
C ALA A 133 0.95 6.87 0.71
N VAL A 134 1.97 6.02 0.65
CA VAL A 134 2.05 4.84 1.51
C VAL A 134 2.89 5.18 2.73
N LEU A 135 2.31 5.02 3.92
CA LEU A 135 3.09 4.94 5.15
C LEU A 135 3.41 3.47 5.40
N ASP A 136 4.68 3.21 5.63
CA ASP A 136 5.21 1.90 5.99
C ASP A 136 5.82 2.00 7.39
N LEU A 137 5.22 1.29 8.33
CA LEU A 137 5.68 1.19 9.73
C LEU A 137 6.60 -0.03 9.93
N GLY A 138 6.85 -0.79 8.87
CA GLY A 138 7.65 -2.02 8.86
C GLY A 138 6.80 -3.27 9.06
N ASP A 139 5.92 -3.28 10.06
CA ASP A 139 5.00 -4.39 10.36
C ASP A 139 3.60 -4.22 9.74
N TYR A 140 3.24 -2.98 9.42
CA TYR A 140 2.00 -2.60 8.77
C TYR A 140 2.20 -1.40 7.85
N SER A 141 1.58 -1.45 6.66
CA SER A 141 1.58 -0.36 5.71
C SER A 141 0.17 -0.03 5.27
N PHE A 142 -0.10 1.26 5.11
CA PHE A 142 -1.43 1.76 4.75
C PHE A 142 -1.33 3.03 3.91
N GLY A 143 -2.41 3.29 3.17
CA GLY A 143 -2.53 4.49 2.35
C GLY A 143 -2.98 5.69 3.18
N LYS A 144 -2.25 6.79 3.07
CA LYS A 144 -2.63 8.10 3.61
C LYS A 144 -3.00 9.04 2.47
N PRO A 145 -4.25 9.55 2.43
CA PRO A 145 -4.59 10.65 1.55
C PRO A 145 -3.90 11.93 2.06
N SER A 146 -3.35 12.70 1.13
CA SER A 146 -2.71 13.98 1.39
C SER A 146 -3.23 15.01 0.40
N ARG A 147 -3.73 16.14 0.91
CA ARG A 147 -4.19 17.22 0.06
C ARG A 147 -2.99 17.94 -0.57
N ILE A 148 -3.00 18.07 -1.88
CA ILE A 148 -2.00 18.79 -2.65
C ILE A 148 -2.67 20.02 -3.26
N THR A 149 -2.06 21.18 -3.08
CA THR A 149 -2.55 22.44 -3.65
C THR A 149 -1.57 22.97 -4.69
N ALA A 150 -2.13 23.53 -5.75
CA ALA A 150 -1.41 24.24 -6.80
C ALA A 150 -2.01 25.64 -6.92
N LYS A 151 -1.18 26.68 -6.73
CA LYS A 151 -1.56 28.08 -6.96
C LYS A 151 -0.74 28.64 -8.11
N THR A 152 -1.35 29.48 -8.92
CA THR A 152 -0.69 30.11 -10.06
C THR A 152 -0.89 31.61 -10.05
N TYR A 153 0.11 32.34 -10.54
CA TYR A 153 0.05 33.79 -10.72
C TYR A 153 1.02 34.22 -11.82
N ALA A 154 0.84 35.44 -12.31
CA ALA A 154 1.74 36.02 -13.30
C ALA A 154 3.14 36.19 -12.70
N GLY A 155 4.16 35.63 -13.34
CA GLY A 155 5.53 35.64 -12.83
C GLY A 155 6.50 34.92 -13.77
N LYS A 156 7.77 34.82 -13.37
CA LYS A 156 8.83 34.17 -14.18
C LYS A 156 9.55 33.04 -13.43
N ALA A 157 9.07 32.66 -12.24
CA ALA A 157 9.75 31.65 -11.43
C ALA A 157 9.48 30.21 -11.90
N GLY A 158 8.52 29.99 -12.80
CA GLY A 158 8.15 28.65 -13.25
C GLY A 158 7.43 27.87 -12.14
N VAL A 159 7.63 26.56 -12.10
CA VAL A 159 7.05 25.71 -11.04
C VAL A 159 7.99 25.68 -9.84
N VAL A 160 7.45 26.08 -8.69
CA VAL A 160 8.11 26.12 -7.39
C VAL A 160 7.49 25.03 -6.52
N ASN A 161 8.36 24.25 -5.86
CA ASN A 161 7.94 23.29 -4.84
C ASN A 161 8.22 23.88 -3.46
N ILE A 162 7.17 24.18 -2.70
CA ILE A 162 7.31 24.78 -1.37
C ILE A 162 8.07 23.84 -0.42
N GLU A 163 7.91 22.52 -0.58
CA GLU A 163 8.56 21.53 0.27
C GLU A 163 10.06 21.44 0.03
N ARG A 164 10.53 21.91 -1.12
CA ARG A 164 11.96 22.06 -1.39
C ARG A 164 12.54 23.26 -0.66
N GLU A 165 11.81 24.38 -0.63
CA GLU A 165 12.26 25.60 0.06
C GLU A 165 12.34 25.40 1.57
N THR A 166 11.48 24.56 2.13
CA THR A 166 11.44 24.19 3.55
C THR A 166 12.32 22.98 3.90
N LYS A 167 13.04 22.40 2.94
CA LYS A 167 13.89 21.20 3.10
C LYS A 167 13.14 19.95 3.58
N MET A 168 11.84 19.86 3.30
CA MET A 168 11.00 18.69 3.61
C MET A 168 10.87 17.72 2.42
N SER A 169 11.35 18.12 1.22
CA SER A 169 11.30 17.30 0.01
C SER A 169 12.50 16.34 -0.13
N GLY A 170 12.24 15.06 -0.40
CA GLY A 170 13.25 14.08 -0.81
C GLY A 170 13.67 14.20 -2.28
N LYS A 171 14.79 13.56 -2.65
CA LYS A 171 15.37 13.62 -4.02
C LYS A 171 14.41 13.17 -5.13
N ILE A 172 13.57 12.16 -4.87
CA ILE A 172 12.60 11.64 -5.85
C ILE A 172 11.50 12.67 -6.11
N HIS A 173 11.01 13.34 -5.06
CA HIS A 173 10.02 14.40 -5.19
C HIS A 173 10.57 15.59 -5.97
N GLU A 174 11.82 16.01 -5.72
CA GLU A 174 12.46 17.08 -6.50
C GLU A 174 12.55 16.72 -7.99
N LYS A 175 12.92 15.48 -8.32
CA LYS A 175 12.95 15.01 -9.71
C LYS A 175 11.57 15.06 -10.37
N ALA A 176 10.51 14.67 -9.67
CA ALA A 176 9.15 14.73 -10.19
C ALA A 176 8.72 16.16 -10.53
N ILE A 177 9.02 17.12 -9.66
CA ILE A 177 8.74 18.55 -9.91
C ILE A 177 9.50 19.04 -11.13
N LEU A 178 10.80 18.68 -11.27
CA LEU A 178 11.57 19.04 -12.46
C LEU A 178 10.94 18.46 -13.73
N ILE A 179 10.48 17.20 -13.72
CA ILE A 179 9.79 16.59 -14.88
C ILE A 179 8.54 17.39 -15.25
N ILE A 180 7.73 17.79 -14.27
CA ILE A 180 6.54 18.62 -14.49
C ILE A 180 6.92 19.97 -15.09
N SER A 181 7.95 20.64 -14.56
CA SER A 181 8.45 21.91 -15.09
C SER A 181 8.87 21.80 -16.55
N HIS A 182 9.62 20.75 -16.90
CA HIS A 182 10.07 20.52 -18.28
C HIS A 182 8.90 20.16 -19.20
N TYR A 183 7.93 19.37 -18.73
CA TYR A 183 6.71 19.09 -19.48
C TYR A 183 5.94 20.38 -19.81
N LEU A 184 5.71 21.24 -18.81
CA LEU A 184 5.01 22.51 -19.04
C LEU A 184 5.79 23.43 -19.97
N GLY A 185 7.11 23.55 -19.78
CA GLY A 185 8.00 24.33 -20.64
C GLY A 185 7.98 23.85 -22.09
N SER A 186 8.10 22.55 -22.33
CA SER A 186 8.05 21.98 -23.68
C SER A 186 6.68 22.09 -24.33
N ARG A 187 5.60 21.90 -23.57
CA ARG A 187 4.24 21.90 -24.11
C ARG A 187 3.71 23.30 -24.42
N TYR A 188 4.01 24.27 -23.56
CA TYR A 188 3.41 25.61 -23.62
C TYR A 188 4.43 26.73 -23.89
N GLY A 189 5.72 26.50 -23.66
CA GLY A 189 6.79 27.49 -23.79
C GLY A 189 7.51 27.50 -25.15
N ALA A 190 7.12 26.64 -26.09
CA ALA A 190 7.84 26.46 -27.35
C ALA A 190 7.83 27.70 -28.27
N ARG A 191 6.75 28.49 -28.26
CA ARG A 191 6.60 29.68 -29.14
C ARG A 191 6.81 31.01 -28.41
N LYS A 192 6.53 31.06 -27.11
CA LYS A 192 6.66 32.25 -26.27
C LYS A 192 7.08 31.84 -24.85
N PRO A 193 7.89 32.65 -24.15
CA PRO A 193 8.23 32.38 -22.75
C PRO A 193 6.97 32.29 -21.88
N ILE A 194 6.91 31.29 -21.01
CA ILE A 194 5.81 31.14 -20.05
C ILE A 194 6.01 32.17 -18.95
N SER A 195 5.13 33.17 -18.88
CA SER A 195 5.06 34.11 -17.75
C SER A 195 4.13 33.59 -16.65
N LEU A 196 4.50 32.45 -16.08
CA LEU A 196 3.78 31.77 -15.01
C LEU A 196 4.72 31.51 -13.83
N THR A 197 4.25 31.80 -12.63
CA THR A 197 4.73 31.14 -11.43
C THR A 197 3.63 30.22 -10.92
N ALA A 198 3.98 28.97 -10.63
CA ALA A 198 3.10 27.98 -10.04
C ALA A 198 3.73 27.43 -8.76
N SER A 199 3.07 27.50 -7.62
CA SER A 199 3.53 26.87 -6.38
C SER A 199 2.76 25.58 -6.14
N ILE A 200 3.46 24.48 -5.89
CA ILE A 200 2.89 23.21 -5.47
C ILE A 200 3.22 22.99 -3.99
N THR A 201 2.21 22.62 -3.21
CA THR A 201 2.31 22.41 -1.76
C THR A 201 1.61 21.11 -1.37
N PHE A 202 2.28 20.32 -0.55
CA PHE A 202 1.68 19.19 0.16
C PHE A 202 1.18 19.70 1.51
N GLU A 203 -0.13 19.88 1.62
CA GLU A 203 -0.74 20.47 2.81
C GLU A 203 -0.57 19.55 4.02
N GLN A 204 -0.30 20.17 5.18
CA GLN A 204 -0.20 19.49 6.47
C GLN A 204 0.81 18.32 6.50
N LEU A 205 1.87 18.44 5.70
CA LEU A 205 2.99 17.50 5.69
C LEU A 205 4.07 18.00 6.67
N TYR A 206 3.96 17.57 7.93
CA TYR A 206 4.85 18.01 9.02
C TYR A 206 5.95 17.02 9.38
N ASP A 207 5.86 15.78 8.90
CA ASP A 207 6.79 14.70 9.26
C ASP A 207 7.55 14.17 8.04
N ILE A 208 8.85 13.92 8.23
CA ILE A 208 9.70 13.18 7.29
C ILE A 208 9.49 11.68 7.55
N TYR A 209 8.34 11.16 7.14
CA TYR A 209 8.22 9.71 6.97
C TYR A 209 8.68 9.35 5.56
N TYR A 210 9.27 8.17 5.39
CA TYR A 210 9.66 7.63 4.09
C TYR A 210 8.40 7.34 3.26
N LEU A 211 7.79 8.40 2.73
CA LEU A 211 6.61 8.34 1.88
C LEU A 211 7.04 7.76 0.54
N ARG A 212 6.57 6.56 0.23
CA ARG A 212 6.48 6.13 -1.17
C ARG A 212 5.26 6.81 -1.75
N ALA A 213 5.47 7.90 -2.47
CA ALA A 213 4.43 8.50 -3.27
C ALA A 213 4.06 7.54 -4.42
N VAL A 214 2.78 7.19 -4.51
CA VAL A 214 2.22 6.52 -5.69
C VAL A 214 1.51 7.62 -6.46
N ILE A 215 2.10 8.03 -7.58
CA ILE A 215 1.48 8.98 -8.54
C ILE A 215 0.69 8.16 -9.55
#